data_AF-A0AA43D913-F1
#
_entry.id   AF-A0AA43D913-F1
#
_cell.length_a   1.000
_cell.length_b   1.000
_cell.length_c   1.000
_cell.angle_alpha   90.00
_cell.angle_beta   90.00
_cell.angle_gamma   90.00
#
_symmetry.space_group_name_H-M   'P 1'
#
loop_
_entity.id
_entity.type
_entity.pdbx_description
1 polymer ?
#
loop_
_entity_poly.entity_id
_entity_poly.type
_entity_poly.pdbx_seq_one_letter_code
_entity_poly.pdbx_strand_id
1 'polypeptide(L)'
;GLHPVAWDEASDFGINKATTLQWWRCLQPEALYAAAKQGYNIIISPADFVYLDYPNDLKEAGAYWEGLRNGANSTEAIYKWNPVPDTFDSTMSANVMGIEAAIWTEFITNQKRLEYMAYPRLSAVAEKAWTNEEELDWEAFQKRLSVQYLRYKKAGINYRIPNLSIEERKIRQPEAFDGPISE
;
A
#
# COMPACT_ATOMS: atom_id res chain seq x y z
N GLY A 1 -7.03 11.62 27.50
CA GLY A 1 -7.12 12.37 26.24
C GLY A 1 -6.24 11.77 25.17
N LEU A 2 -6.25 10.45 25.00
CA LEU A 2 -5.69 9.78 23.83
C LEU A 2 -6.85 9.36 22.93
N HIS A 3 -6.62 9.31 21.62
CA HIS A 3 -7.59 8.84 20.63
C HIS A 3 -7.17 7.44 20.17
N PRO A 4 -7.95 6.38 20.47
CA PRO A 4 -7.62 5.03 20.04
C PRO A 4 -7.68 4.90 18.51
N VAL A 5 -6.80 4.06 17.96
CA VAL A 5 -6.86 3.58 16.57
C VAL A 5 -6.98 2.07 16.62
N ALA A 6 -7.85 1.49 15.79
CA ALA A 6 -8.06 0.05 15.73
C ALA A 6 -8.30 -0.41 14.30
N TRP A 7 -8.01 -1.69 14.01
CA TRP A 7 -8.42 -2.32 12.76
C TRP A 7 -9.96 -2.33 12.62
N ASP A 8 -10.45 -2.40 11.37
CA ASP A 8 -11.86 -2.18 11.05
C ASP A 8 -12.81 -3.23 11.64
N GLU A 9 -12.34 -4.43 11.96
CA GLU A 9 -13.11 -5.45 12.69
C GLU A 9 -13.68 -4.92 14.00
N ALA A 10 -13.01 -3.95 14.63
CA ALA A 10 -13.50 -3.37 15.87
C ALA A 10 -14.86 -2.67 15.70
N SER A 11 -15.20 -2.22 14.47
CA SER A 11 -16.50 -1.61 14.19
C SER A 11 -17.67 -2.59 14.30
N ASP A 12 -17.44 -3.89 14.13
CA ASP A 12 -18.46 -4.95 14.22
C ASP A 12 -19.00 -5.12 15.65
N PHE A 13 -18.27 -4.61 16.65
CA PHE A 13 -18.60 -4.72 18.08
C PHE A 13 -19.19 -3.43 18.66
N GLY A 14 -19.49 -2.42 17.84
CA GLY A 14 -20.13 -1.18 18.30
C GLY A 14 -19.24 -0.33 19.21
N ILE A 15 -17.96 -0.21 18.87
CA ILE A 15 -17.00 0.60 19.63
C ILE A 15 -17.34 2.09 19.64
N ASN A 16 -16.70 2.83 20.57
CA ASN A 16 -16.86 4.28 20.67
C ASN A 16 -16.45 4.98 19.36
N LYS A 17 -17.29 5.89 18.86
CA LYS A 17 -17.09 6.72 17.65
C LYS A 17 -15.87 7.64 17.70
N ALA A 18 -15.34 7.91 18.88
CA ALA A 18 -14.07 8.62 19.04
C ALA A 18 -12.83 7.78 18.65
N THR A 19 -13.02 6.48 18.36
CA THR A 19 -11.98 5.59 17.84
C THR A 19 -11.85 5.80 16.34
N THR A 20 -10.62 6.01 15.87
CA THR A 20 -10.31 5.96 14.43
C THR A 20 -10.20 4.51 14.00
N LEU A 21 -10.81 4.17 12.87
CA LEU A 21 -10.69 2.84 12.26
C LEU A 21 -9.64 2.84 11.16
N GLN A 22 -8.85 1.79 11.08
CA GLN A 22 -7.94 1.52 9.95
C GLN A 22 -8.52 0.37 9.13
N TRP A 23 -9.04 0.69 7.95
CA TRP A 23 -9.65 -0.30 7.06
C TRP A 23 -8.62 -0.94 6.14
N TRP A 24 -8.56 -2.27 6.19
CA TRP A 24 -7.57 -3.07 5.46
C TRP A 24 -8.16 -4.26 4.69
N ARG A 25 -9.32 -4.79 5.13
CA ARG A 25 -9.96 -5.99 4.57
C ARG A 25 -10.61 -5.71 3.21
N CYS A 26 -9.88 -5.90 2.12
CA CYS A 26 -10.40 -5.65 0.78
C CYS A 26 -11.51 -6.63 0.39
N LEU A 27 -11.52 -7.86 0.92
CA LEU A 27 -12.60 -8.86 0.78
C LEU A 27 -13.91 -8.44 1.46
N GLN A 28 -13.88 -7.42 2.33
CA GLN A 28 -15.05 -6.84 3.00
C GLN A 28 -15.17 -5.33 2.71
N PRO A 29 -15.37 -4.93 1.43
CA PRO A 29 -15.46 -3.51 1.06
C PRO A 29 -16.70 -2.83 1.65
N GLU A 30 -17.74 -3.58 1.99
CA GLU A 30 -18.93 -3.06 2.68
C GLU A 30 -18.63 -2.63 4.12
N ALA A 31 -17.59 -3.19 4.77
CA ALA A 31 -17.16 -2.75 6.11
C ALA A 31 -16.67 -1.29 6.08
N LEU A 32 -15.93 -0.90 5.04
CA LEU A 32 -15.49 0.48 4.82
C LEU A 32 -16.69 1.42 4.69
N TYR A 33 -17.65 1.08 3.82
CA TYR A 33 -18.85 1.88 3.60
C TYR A 33 -19.69 1.99 4.88
N ALA A 34 -19.89 0.87 5.58
CA ALA A 34 -20.63 0.84 6.84
C ALA A 34 -19.98 1.72 7.91
N ALA A 35 -18.64 1.67 8.04
CA ALA A 35 -17.89 2.51 8.96
C ALA A 35 -18.01 4.01 8.61
N ALA A 36 -17.88 4.37 7.33
CA ALA A 36 -17.96 5.75 6.88
C ALA A 36 -19.37 6.33 7.08
N LYS A 37 -20.40 5.57 6.70
CA LYS A 37 -21.82 5.93 6.90
C LYS A 37 -22.17 6.10 8.37
N GLN A 38 -21.49 5.34 9.24
CA GLN A 38 -21.64 5.41 10.67
C GLN A 38 -20.86 6.55 11.34
N GLY A 39 -20.14 7.37 10.56
CA GLY A 39 -19.43 8.57 11.04
C GLY A 39 -18.12 8.29 11.76
N TYR A 40 -17.48 7.14 11.55
CA TYR A 40 -16.12 6.93 12.05
C TYR A 40 -15.11 7.72 11.23
N ASN A 41 -14.07 8.22 11.89
CA ASN A 41 -12.85 8.64 11.20
C ASN A 41 -12.09 7.40 10.71
N ILE A 42 -11.58 7.44 9.48
CA ILE A 42 -11.03 6.25 8.82
C ILE A 42 -9.65 6.54 8.23
N ILE A 43 -8.70 5.65 8.49
CA ILE A 43 -7.44 5.50 7.75
C ILE A 43 -7.65 4.38 6.73
N ILE A 44 -7.31 4.62 5.48
CA ILE A 44 -7.48 3.64 4.39
C ILE A 44 -6.14 2.96 4.14
N SER A 45 -6.06 1.67 4.43
CA SER A 45 -4.84 0.85 4.34
C SER A 45 -5.13 -0.54 3.73
N PRO A 46 -5.78 -0.62 2.56
CA PRO A 46 -6.17 -1.90 1.97
C PRO A 46 -4.97 -2.82 1.71
N ALA A 47 -5.18 -4.10 1.97
CA ALA A 47 -4.23 -5.15 1.64
C ALA A 47 -3.92 -5.19 0.13
N ASP A 48 -4.93 -5.17 -0.72
CA ASP A 48 -4.78 -4.83 -2.14
C ASP A 48 -4.27 -3.38 -2.23
N PHE A 49 -3.23 -3.11 -3.02
CA PHE A 49 -2.50 -1.83 -3.15
C PHE A 49 -1.41 -1.56 -2.09
N VAL A 50 -1.74 -1.29 -0.82
CA VAL A 50 -0.81 -0.63 0.11
C VAL A 50 -0.21 -1.52 1.21
N TYR A 51 -0.45 -2.83 1.17
CA TYR A 51 0.42 -3.77 1.89
C TYR A 51 1.71 -3.98 1.08
N LEU A 52 2.83 -3.49 1.61
CA LEU A 52 4.12 -3.53 0.93
C LEU A 52 4.82 -4.88 1.07
N ASP A 53 4.38 -5.74 1.96
CA ASP A 53 4.79 -7.14 2.07
C ASP A 53 4.17 -8.06 0.99
N TYR A 54 3.22 -7.53 0.22
CA TYR A 54 2.68 -8.19 -0.98
C TYR A 54 3.64 -8.00 -2.16
N PRO A 55 3.62 -8.88 -3.16
CA PRO A 55 4.56 -8.80 -4.28
C PRO A 55 4.32 -7.57 -5.16
N ASN A 56 5.40 -6.96 -5.67
CA ASN A 56 5.32 -5.88 -6.67
C ASN A 56 5.10 -6.42 -8.10
N ASP A 57 5.37 -7.71 -8.33
CA ASP A 57 5.11 -8.45 -9.57
C ASP A 57 4.66 -9.86 -9.16
N LEU A 58 3.65 -10.43 -9.81
CA LEU A 58 3.08 -11.74 -9.41
C LEU A 58 4.08 -12.90 -9.45
N LYS A 59 5.22 -12.74 -10.13
CA LYS A 59 6.29 -13.74 -10.17
C LYS A 59 7.34 -13.57 -9.06
N GLU A 60 7.22 -12.53 -8.23
CA GLU A 60 8.06 -12.29 -7.07
C GLU A 60 7.39 -12.83 -5.80
N ALA A 61 8.20 -13.10 -4.78
CA ALA A 61 7.67 -13.56 -3.50
C ALA A 61 6.98 -12.42 -2.75
N GLY A 62 5.98 -12.76 -1.96
CA GLY A 62 5.26 -11.84 -1.07
C GLY A 62 4.02 -12.49 -0.49
N ALA A 63 3.46 -11.87 0.54
CA ALA A 63 2.18 -12.29 1.10
C ALA A 63 1.02 -12.10 0.11
N TYR A 64 -0.08 -12.80 0.36
CA TYR A 64 -1.33 -12.71 -0.42
C TYR A 64 -2.54 -13.21 0.38
N TRP A 65 -2.51 -13.16 1.72
CA TRP A 65 -3.56 -13.76 2.56
C TRP A 65 -4.94 -13.12 2.42
N GLU A 66 -4.99 -11.84 2.04
CA GLU A 66 -6.22 -11.10 1.71
C GLU A 66 -6.53 -11.16 0.19
N GLY A 67 -5.69 -11.86 -0.58
CA GLY A 67 -5.78 -11.94 -2.04
C GLY A 67 -4.92 -10.90 -2.76
N LEU A 68 -5.02 -10.91 -4.09
CA LEU A 68 -4.35 -10.00 -5.03
C LEU A 68 -5.34 -9.63 -6.13
N ARG A 69 -6.53 -9.13 -5.76
CA ARG A 69 -7.67 -9.04 -6.71
C ARG A 69 -7.45 -7.98 -7.77
N ASN A 70 -6.59 -7.01 -7.49
CA ASN A 70 -6.18 -5.96 -8.42
C ASN A 70 -4.80 -6.26 -9.05
N GLY A 71 -4.36 -7.52 -8.98
CA GLY A 71 -3.03 -7.95 -9.38
C GLY A 71 -1.99 -7.66 -8.29
N ALA A 72 -0.72 -7.60 -8.69
CA ALA A 72 0.37 -7.29 -7.78
C ALA A 72 0.24 -5.86 -7.22
N ASN A 73 0.68 -5.67 -5.98
CA ASN A 73 0.81 -4.35 -5.34
C ASN A 73 2.00 -3.59 -5.92
N SER A 74 1.95 -3.32 -7.22
CA SER A 74 3.00 -2.65 -7.95
C SER A 74 3.00 -1.15 -7.67
N THR A 75 4.13 -0.49 -7.93
CA THR A 75 4.23 0.97 -7.81
C THR A 75 3.19 1.70 -8.66
N GLU A 76 2.87 1.17 -9.84
CA GLU A 76 1.83 1.72 -10.72
C GLU A 76 0.42 1.50 -10.17
N ALA A 77 0.14 0.30 -9.66
CA ALA A 77 -1.16 -0.02 -9.07
C ALA A 77 -1.47 0.89 -7.88
N ILE A 78 -0.50 1.11 -6.98
CA ILE A 78 -0.60 2.04 -5.85
C ILE A 78 -0.88 3.46 -6.35
N TYR A 79 -0.13 3.93 -7.35
CA TYR A 79 -0.24 5.31 -7.83
C TYR A 79 -1.58 5.58 -8.52
N LYS A 80 -2.12 4.59 -9.26
CA LYS A 80 -3.37 4.73 -10.03
C LYS A 80 -4.63 4.40 -9.23
N TRP A 81 -4.48 3.85 -8.03
CA TRP A 81 -5.61 3.55 -7.17
C TRP A 81 -6.27 4.83 -6.64
N ASN A 82 -7.61 4.82 -6.54
CA ASN A 82 -8.40 5.86 -5.89
C ASN A 82 -8.71 5.45 -4.43
N PRO A 83 -8.12 6.11 -3.42
CA PRO A 83 -8.32 5.74 -2.03
C PRO A 83 -9.71 6.04 -1.49
N VAL A 84 -10.36 7.10 -1.98
CA VAL A 84 -11.70 7.51 -1.52
C VAL A 84 -12.71 7.02 -2.55
N PRO A 85 -13.53 5.99 -2.26
CA PRO A 85 -14.44 5.43 -3.24
C PRO A 85 -15.45 6.46 -3.76
N ASP A 86 -15.74 6.45 -5.06
CA ASP A 86 -16.73 7.36 -5.68
C ASP A 86 -18.16 7.16 -5.15
N THR A 87 -18.40 6.06 -4.43
CA THR A 87 -19.67 5.78 -3.74
C THR A 87 -19.84 6.58 -2.45
N PHE A 88 -18.79 7.28 -1.98
CA PHE A 88 -18.85 8.13 -0.82
C PHE A 88 -19.48 9.48 -1.16
N ASP A 89 -20.41 9.92 -0.30
CA ASP A 89 -20.88 11.31 -0.30
C ASP A 89 -19.86 12.22 0.38
N SER A 90 -20.10 13.53 0.36
CA SER A 90 -19.19 14.52 0.94
C SER A 90 -18.92 14.32 2.43
N THR A 91 -19.86 13.75 3.18
CA THR A 91 -19.70 13.50 4.62
C THR A 91 -18.82 12.28 4.84
N MET A 92 -19.06 11.20 4.10
CA MET A 92 -18.22 10.00 4.14
C MET A 92 -16.80 10.30 3.70
N SER A 93 -16.62 11.05 2.61
CA SER A 93 -15.29 11.46 2.13
C SER A 93 -14.53 12.33 3.14
N ALA A 94 -15.23 13.22 3.84
CA ALA A 94 -14.62 14.07 4.88
C ALA A 94 -14.14 13.30 6.12
N ASN A 95 -14.66 12.09 6.34
CA ASN A 95 -14.23 11.23 7.45
C ASN A 95 -12.96 10.43 7.13
N VAL A 96 -12.50 10.41 5.88
CA VAL A 96 -11.25 9.77 5.50
C VAL A 96 -10.08 10.68 5.90
N MET A 97 -9.28 10.23 6.86
CA MET A 97 -8.14 10.99 7.39
C MET A 97 -6.92 10.93 6.47
N GLY A 98 -6.83 9.91 5.62
CA GLY A 98 -5.71 9.67 4.72
C GLY A 98 -5.49 8.18 4.46
N ILE A 99 -4.32 7.87 3.89
CA ILE A 99 -3.88 6.51 3.63
C ILE A 99 -2.67 6.12 4.48
N GLU A 100 -2.50 4.83 4.70
CA GLU A 100 -1.32 4.24 5.29
C GLU A 100 -0.88 3.03 4.46
N ALA A 101 0.43 2.80 4.36
CA ALA A 101 0.97 1.55 3.85
C ALA A 101 1.54 0.73 5.00
N ALA A 102 1.04 -0.50 5.16
CA ALA A 102 1.56 -1.46 6.11
C ALA A 102 2.69 -2.29 5.47
N ILE A 103 3.62 -2.75 6.30
CA ILE A 103 4.60 -3.74 5.89
C ILE A 103 4.75 -4.78 6.99
N TRP A 104 4.11 -5.91 6.78
CA TRP A 104 4.20 -7.04 7.67
C TRP A 104 5.48 -7.84 7.41
N THR A 105 6.05 -8.47 8.43
CA THR A 105 7.44 -8.97 8.40
C THR A 105 7.58 -10.48 8.51
N GLU A 106 6.49 -11.23 8.41
CA GLU A 106 6.44 -12.69 8.45
C GLU A 106 7.42 -13.34 7.45
N PHE A 107 7.53 -12.75 6.26
CA PHE A 107 8.42 -13.19 5.18
C PHE A 107 9.56 -12.20 4.89
N ILE A 108 9.76 -11.21 5.75
CA ILE A 108 10.81 -10.18 5.60
C ILE A 108 11.84 -10.37 6.71
N THR A 109 12.83 -11.21 6.45
CA THR A 109 13.79 -11.67 7.47
C THR A 109 15.00 -10.76 7.65
N ASN A 110 15.20 -9.80 6.76
CA ASN A 110 16.36 -8.92 6.77
C ASN A 110 16.09 -7.56 6.10
N GLN A 111 17.00 -6.61 6.34
CA GLN A 111 16.88 -5.24 5.84
C GLN A 111 16.88 -5.15 4.31
N LYS A 112 17.66 -5.99 3.60
CA LYS A 112 17.68 -5.96 2.12
C LYS A 112 16.32 -6.30 1.54
N ARG A 113 15.65 -7.33 2.09
CA ARG A 113 14.29 -7.70 1.73
C ARG A 113 13.30 -6.59 2.08
N LEU A 114 13.41 -5.99 3.27
CA LEU A 114 12.55 -4.88 3.70
C LEU A 114 12.62 -3.70 2.72
N GLU A 115 13.83 -3.26 2.38
CA GLU A 115 14.06 -2.16 1.44
C GLU A 115 13.59 -2.50 0.03
N TYR A 116 13.79 -3.75 -0.41
CA TYR A 116 13.32 -4.25 -1.71
C TYR A 116 11.79 -4.18 -1.81
N MET A 117 11.10 -4.58 -0.74
CA MET A 117 9.65 -4.55 -0.66
C MET A 117 9.14 -3.11 -0.56
N ALA A 118 9.77 -2.24 0.24
CA ALA A 118 9.28 -0.88 0.44
C ALA A 118 9.53 0.06 -0.75
N TYR A 119 10.72 -0.01 -1.38
CA TYR A 119 11.13 0.96 -2.40
C TYR A 119 11.11 0.36 -3.80
N PRO A 120 10.52 1.02 -4.81
CA PRO A 120 10.10 2.44 -4.82
C PRO A 120 8.65 2.70 -4.40
N ARG A 121 7.87 1.68 -4.03
CA ARG A 121 6.43 1.79 -3.75
C ARG A 121 6.09 2.85 -2.72
N LEU A 122 6.93 3.04 -1.71
CA LEU A 122 6.76 4.08 -0.72
C LEU A 122 6.75 5.51 -1.32
N SER A 123 7.42 5.76 -2.46
CA SER A 123 7.28 7.03 -3.18
C SER A 123 5.89 7.22 -3.77
N ALA A 124 5.28 6.15 -4.31
CA ALA A 124 3.93 6.22 -4.86
C ALA A 124 2.91 6.45 -3.73
N VAL A 125 3.06 5.75 -2.60
CA VAL A 125 2.25 5.99 -1.39
C VAL A 125 2.39 7.44 -0.92
N ALA A 126 3.62 7.94 -0.81
CA ALA A 126 3.88 9.31 -0.35
C ALA A 126 3.26 10.37 -1.27
N GLU A 127 3.35 10.20 -2.59
CA GLU A 127 2.76 11.16 -3.52
C GLU A 127 1.22 11.08 -3.53
N LYS A 128 0.65 9.86 -3.48
CA LYS A 128 -0.80 9.65 -3.37
C LYS A 128 -1.38 10.20 -2.05
N ALA A 129 -0.62 10.17 -0.97
CA ALA A 129 -1.04 10.70 0.33
C ALA A 129 -0.92 12.23 0.44
N TRP A 130 -0.14 12.89 -0.41
CA TRP A 130 0.24 14.29 -0.25
C TRP A 130 -0.30 15.21 -1.37
N THR A 131 -0.27 14.74 -2.61
CA THR A 131 -0.61 15.53 -3.79
C THR A 131 -2.12 15.46 -4.03
N ASN A 132 -2.72 16.58 -4.47
CA ASN A 132 -4.14 16.57 -4.83
C ASN A 132 -4.38 15.64 -6.03
N GLU A 133 -5.53 14.96 -6.05
CA GLU A 133 -5.84 13.95 -7.07
C GLU A 133 -5.78 14.51 -8.50
N GLU A 134 -6.19 15.77 -8.72
CA GLU A 134 -6.13 16.44 -10.03
C GLU A 134 -4.71 16.73 -10.54
N GLU A 135 -3.70 16.71 -9.66
CA GLU A 135 -2.30 16.96 -10.00
C GLU A 135 -1.51 15.65 -10.19
N LEU A 136 -2.11 14.49 -9.90
CA LEU A 136 -1.47 13.21 -10.04
C LEU A 136 -1.34 12.82 -11.52
N ASP A 137 -0.09 12.76 -11.99
CA ASP A 137 0.26 12.34 -13.35
C ASP A 137 1.32 11.23 -13.30
N TRP A 138 0.95 10.05 -13.81
CA TRP A 138 1.79 8.85 -13.78
C TRP A 138 3.09 9.01 -14.60
N GLU A 139 3.04 9.68 -15.74
CA GLU A 139 4.24 9.89 -16.58
C GLU A 139 5.19 10.89 -15.92
N ALA A 140 4.65 11.96 -15.34
CA ALA A 140 5.41 12.94 -14.59
C ALA A 140 6.02 12.32 -13.32
N PHE A 141 5.27 11.47 -12.62
CA PHE A 141 5.77 10.70 -11.48
C PHE A 141 6.93 9.80 -11.88
N GLN A 142 6.81 9.03 -12.96
CA GLN A 142 7.91 8.18 -13.44
C GLN A 142 9.17 8.99 -13.77
N LYS A 143 9.03 10.19 -14.33
CA LYS A 143 10.17 11.11 -14.57
C LYS A 143 10.81 11.54 -13.24
N ARG A 144 10.03 11.93 -12.23
CA ARG A 144 10.54 12.23 -10.87
C ARG A 144 11.21 11.02 -10.23
N LEU A 145 10.58 9.85 -10.34
CA LEU A 145 11.05 8.60 -9.77
C LEU A 145 12.38 8.15 -10.39
N SER A 146 12.59 8.42 -11.69
CA SER A 146 13.87 8.15 -12.37
C SER A 146 15.05 8.84 -11.69
N VAL A 147 14.86 10.08 -11.24
CA VAL A 147 15.84 10.86 -10.47
C VAL A 147 15.91 10.36 -9.02
N GLN A 148 14.79 9.96 -8.45
CA GLN A 148 14.73 9.42 -7.09
C GLN A 148 15.55 8.12 -6.94
N TYR A 149 15.59 7.24 -7.96
CA TYR A 149 16.46 6.06 -7.93
C TYR A 149 17.95 6.40 -7.75
N LEU A 150 18.42 7.54 -8.27
CA LEU A 150 19.79 7.99 -8.05
C LEU A 150 20.05 8.35 -6.59
N ARG A 151 19.05 8.91 -5.90
CA ARG A 151 19.11 9.22 -4.46
C ARG A 151 19.09 7.94 -3.63
N TYR A 152 18.23 6.98 -3.96
CA TYR A 152 18.22 5.67 -3.30
C TYR A 152 19.55 4.96 -3.45
N LYS A 153 20.12 4.94 -4.66
CA LYS A 153 21.44 4.37 -4.92
C LYS A 153 22.53 5.07 -4.10
N LYS A 154 22.53 6.41 -4.04
CA LYS A 154 23.49 7.18 -3.22
C LYS A 154 23.33 6.90 -1.72
N ALA A 155 22.11 6.68 -1.26
CA ALA A 155 21.81 6.33 0.13
C ALA A 155 22.11 4.87 0.48
N GLY A 156 22.42 4.02 -0.51
CA GLY A 156 22.67 2.59 -0.28
C GLY A 156 21.42 1.75 -0.03
N ILE A 157 20.24 2.26 -0.38
CA ILE A 157 18.96 1.56 -0.21
C ILE A 157 18.85 0.44 -1.26
N ASN A 158 18.50 -0.78 -0.85
CA ASN A 158 18.27 -1.91 -1.72
C ASN A 158 16.88 -1.88 -2.38
N TYR A 159 16.57 -0.83 -3.13
CA TYR A 159 15.28 -0.69 -3.81
C TYR A 159 15.09 -1.73 -4.94
N ARG A 160 13.84 -2.07 -5.27
CA ARG A 160 13.51 -2.90 -6.44
C ARG A 160 13.96 -2.20 -7.74
N ILE A 161 14.96 -2.75 -8.42
CA ILE A 161 15.52 -2.16 -9.64
C ILE A 161 14.46 -2.22 -10.76
N PRO A 162 14.15 -1.10 -11.43
CA PRO A 162 13.17 -1.07 -12.52
C PRO A 162 13.70 -1.80 -13.77
N ASN A 163 12.79 -2.26 -14.62
CA ASN A 163 13.08 -2.79 -15.96
C ASN A 163 14.05 -3.98 -16.03
N LEU A 164 14.13 -4.79 -14.98
CA LEU A 164 14.78 -6.11 -15.05
C LEU A 164 13.78 -7.19 -15.44
N SER A 165 14.19 -8.09 -16.32
CA SER A 165 13.51 -9.38 -16.49
C SER A 165 13.59 -10.22 -15.21
N ILE A 166 12.71 -11.22 -15.08
CA ILE A 166 12.71 -12.13 -13.93
C ILE A 166 14.04 -12.88 -13.80
N GLU A 167 14.64 -13.32 -14.91
CA GLU A 167 15.92 -14.02 -14.89
C GLU A 167 17.08 -13.11 -14.45
N GLU A 168 17.12 -11.86 -14.91
CA GLU A 168 18.09 -10.88 -14.41
C GLU A 168 17.88 -10.58 -12.92
N ARG A 169 16.62 -10.51 -12.49
CA ARG A 169 16.27 -10.24 -11.09
C ARG A 169 16.70 -11.36 -10.16
N LYS A 170 16.54 -12.63 -10.54
CA LYS A 170 17.05 -13.79 -9.77
C LYS A 170 18.55 -13.70 -9.49
N ILE A 171 19.31 -13.14 -10.43
CA ILE A 171 20.76 -12.98 -10.29
C ILE A 171 21.10 -11.75 -9.45
N ARG A 172 20.44 -10.62 -9.71
CA ARG A 172 20.84 -9.31 -9.16
C ARG A 172 20.20 -8.98 -7.82
N GLN A 173 19.00 -9.49 -7.57
CA GLN A 173 18.18 -9.23 -6.39
C GLN A 173 17.48 -10.54 -5.98
N PRO A 174 18.23 -11.60 -5.60
CA PRO A 174 17.65 -12.90 -5.24
C PRO A 174 16.65 -12.79 -4.08
N GLU A 175 16.79 -11.78 -3.21
CA GLU A 175 15.84 -11.48 -2.14
C GLU A 175 14.42 -11.19 -2.66
N ALA A 176 14.24 -10.88 -3.95
CA ALA A 176 12.92 -10.76 -4.58
C ALA A 176 12.08 -12.05 -4.46
N PHE A 177 12.73 -13.20 -4.28
CA PHE A 177 12.12 -14.54 -4.27
C PHE A 177 12.18 -15.19 -2.88
N ASP A 178 12.50 -14.43 -1.83
CA ASP A 178 12.45 -14.90 -0.45
C ASP A 178 11.00 -14.87 0.06
N GLY A 179 10.36 -16.04 0.15
CA GLY A 179 9.00 -16.21 0.66
C GLY A 179 8.09 -16.96 -0.31
N PRO A 180 6.76 -16.96 -0.05
CA PRO A 180 5.80 -17.62 -0.92
C PRO A 180 5.60 -16.80 -2.20
N ILE A 181 5.38 -17.49 -3.32
CA ILE A 181 5.07 -16.87 -4.63
C ILE A 181 3.62 -17.24 -4.94
N SER A 182 2.80 -16.26 -5.31
CA SER A 182 1.42 -16.51 -5.74
C SER A 182 1.41 -17.37 -7.01
N GLU A 183 0.76 -18.53 -6.96
CA GLU A 183 0.55 -19.41 -8.13
C GLU A 183 -0.34 -18.78 -9.20
#